data_AF-A0A7W0VNU0-F1
#
_entry.id   AF-A0A7W0VNU0-F1
#
_cell.length_a   1.000
_cell.length_b   1.000
_cell.length_c   1.000
_cell.angle_alpha   90.00
_cell.angle_beta   90.00
_cell.angle_gamma   90.00
#
_symmetry.space_group_name_H-M   'P 1'
#
loop_
_entity.id
_entity.type
_entity.pdbx_description
1 polymer ?
#
loop_
_entity_poly.entity_id
_entity_poly.type
_entity_poly.pdbx_seq_one_letter_code
_entity_poly.pdbx_strand_id
1 'polypeptide(L)'
;MAMTGNQYRDLIAGYIHRCYAPFGIVVYTEISLGKTIIGKDRKIDVFVVRSSDQKAIALECKYQEVQGSTDEKIPYALEDLDALWIPGCLVYAGEGWSRGILHTLEASKLAARCMPFGEAVMHSPETRELDHVLAATFGLWELVLPSSRRFSPPVP
;
A
#
# COMPACT_ATOMS: atom_id res chain seq x y z
N MET A 1 22.57 6.30 -5.39
CA MET A 1 22.46 5.20 -4.41
C MET A 1 21.07 4.60 -4.56
N ALA A 2 20.95 3.27 -4.58
CA ALA A 2 19.64 2.61 -4.63
C ALA A 2 18.85 2.91 -3.35
N MET A 3 17.53 3.05 -3.46
CA MET A 3 16.64 3.27 -2.33
C MET A 3 16.63 2.04 -1.42
N THR A 4 16.80 2.25 -0.12
CA THR A 4 16.69 1.18 0.89
C THR A 4 15.23 0.89 1.23
N GLY A 5 14.96 -0.29 1.82
CA GLY A 5 13.60 -0.64 2.28
C GLY A 5 13.01 0.38 3.26
N ASN A 6 13.81 0.91 4.20
CA ASN A 6 13.35 1.94 5.14
C ASN A 6 13.01 3.26 4.44
N GLN A 7 13.83 3.69 3.48
CA GLN A 7 13.54 4.89 2.69
C GLN A 7 12.25 4.72 1.86
N TYR A 8 12.03 3.52 1.32
CA TYR A 8 10.80 3.23 0.59
C TYR A 8 9.57 3.23 1.52
N ARG A 9 9.64 2.61 2.70
CA ARG A 9 8.59 2.72 3.72
C ARG A 9 8.28 4.17 4.05
N ASP A 10 9.30 4.99 4.31
CA ASP A 10 9.12 6.39 4.68
C ASP A 10 8.53 7.22 3.52
N LEU A 11 8.88 6.88 2.28
CA LEU A 11 8.26 7.45 1.07
C LEU A 11 6.76 7.13 1.00
N ILE A 12 6.38 5.87 1.21
CA ILE A 12 4.97 5.45 1.22
C ILE A 12 4.22 6.12 2.37
N ALA A 13 4.77 6.13 3.58
CA ALA A 13 4.15 6.79 4.73
C ALA A 13 3.96 8.30 4.49
N GLY A 14 4.98 8.98 3.95
CA GLY A 14 4.93 10.39 3.60
C GLY A 14 3.90 10.69 2.50
N TYR A 15 3.80 9.81 1.50
CA TYR A 15 2.80 9.91 0.45
C TYR A 15 1.37 9.83 1.00
N ILE A 16 1.09 8.82 1.82
CA ILE A 16 -0.23 8.63 2.43
C ILE A 16 -0.57 9.81 3.32
N HIS A 17 0.36 10.23 4.18
CA HIS A 17 0.15 11.40 5.05
C HIS A 17 -0.20 12.65 4.24
N ARG A 18 0.58 12.96 3.21
CA ARG A 18 0.40 14.16 2.39
C ARG A 18 -0.95 14.18 1.65
N CYS A 19 -1.33 13.05 1.04
CA CYS A 19 -2.54 12.99 0.21
C CYS A 19 -3.82 12.76 1.02
N TYR A 20 -3.73 12.08 2.16
CA TYR A 20 -4.90 11.57 2.86
C TYR A 20 -5.14 12.17 4.26
N ALA A 21 -4.19 12.88 4.87
CA ALA A 21 -4.40 13.52 6.18
C ALA A 21 -5.64 14.44 6.24
N PRO A 22 -5.99 15.23 5.20
CA PRO A 22 -7.22 16.04 5.21
C PRO A 22 -8.51 15.23 5.41
N PHE A 23 -8.49 13.92 5.15
CA PHE A 23 -9.62 13.00 5.31
C PHE A 23 -9.60 12.24 6.65
N GLY A 24 -8.80 12.71 7.61
CA GLY A 24 -8.68 12.13 8.95
C GLY A 24 -7.81 10.88 9.01
N ILE A 25 -7.00 10.62 7.97
CA ILE A 25 -6.07 9.50 7.93
C ILE A 25 -4.80 9.82 8.72
N VAL A 26 -4.46 8.94 9.66
CA VAL A 26 -3.27 8.98 10.49
C VAL A 26 -2.37 7.81 10.13
N VAL A 27 -1.06 8.08 10.00
CA VAL A 27 -0.06 7.12 9.57
C VAL A 27 0.95 6.90 10.69
N TYR A 28 1.22 5.64 10.99
CA TYR A 28 2.26 5.19 11.91
C TYR A 28 3.26 4.33 11.15
N THR A 29 4.52 4.31 11.60
CA THR A 29 5.56 3.44 11.03
C THR A 29 6.11 2.52 12.10
N GLU A 30 6.51 1.31 11.71
CA GLU A 30 7.28 0.38 12.54
C GLU A 30 6.58 -0.04 13.85
N ILE A 31 5.29 -0.34 13.78
CA ILE A 31 4.48 -0.71 14.96
C ILE A 31 4.48 -2.22 15.16
N SER A 32 4.76 -2.67 16.40
CA SER A 32 4.62 -4.06 16.78
C SER A 32 3.16 -4.39 17.13
N LEU A 33 2.52 -5.29 16.37
CA LEU A 33 1.12 -5.65 16.56
C LEU A 33 0.85 -7.12 16.21
N GLY A 34 0.50 -7.91 17.22
CA GLY A 34 0.12 -9.30 17.04
C GLY A 34 1.30 -10.23 16.74
N LYS A 35 0.97 -11.39 16.17
CA LYS A 35 1.93 -12.45 15.85
C LYS A 35 1.91 -12.76 14.35
N THR A 36 3.06 -13.09 13.79
CA THR A 36 3.15 -13.62 12.43
C THR A 36 2.57 -15.03 12.35
N ILE A 37 2.39 -15.56 11.14
CA ILE A 37 1.90 -16.94 10.92
C ILE A 37 2.80 -18.04 11.51
N ILE A 38 4.03 -17.71 11.92
CA ILE A 38 4.94 -18.64 12.63
C ILE A 38 5.15 -18.26 14.10
N GLY A 39 4.33 -17.37 14.65
CA GLY A 39 4.33 -17.01 16.07
C GLY A 39 5.39 -15.99 16.51
N LYS A 40 6.09 -15.34 15.58
CA LYS A 40 7.00 -14.21 15.91
C LYS A 40 6.20 -12.94 16.17
N ASP A 41 6.77 -11.99 16.92
CA ASP A 41 6.17 -10.66 17.02
C ASP A 41 6.13 -10.02 15.63
N ARG A 42 4.94 -9.62 15.19
CA ARG A 42 4.77 -8.97 13.90
C ARG A 42 5.08 -7.49 14.06
N LYS A 43 5.94 -6.98 13.18
CA LYS A 43 6.22 -5.56 13.01
C LYS A 43 5.63 -5.12 11.68
N ILE A 44 4.71 -4.17 11.72
CA ILE A 44 4.07 -3.59 10.54
C ILE A 44 4.90 -2.40 10.08
N ASP A 45 5.25 -2.37 8.80
CA ASP A 45 6.05 -1.28 8.22
C ASP A 45 5.29 0.05 8.29
N VAL A 46 4.04 0.08 7.79
CA VAL A 46 3.16 1.26 7.86
C VAL A 46 1.76 0.84 8.32
N PHE A 47 1.25 1.48 9.36
CA PHE A 47 -0.11 1.28 9.86
C PHE A 47 -0.93 2.55 9.64
N VAL A 48 -2.05 2.42 8.95
CA VAL A 48 -2.90 3.56 8.56
C VAL A 48 -4.27 3.40 9.20
N VAL A 49 -4.75 4.44 9.88
CA VAL A 49 -6.05 4.43 10.57
C VAL A 49 -6.78 5.74 10.39
N ARG A 50 -8.12 5.69 10.30
CA ARG A 50 -8.95 6.89 10.35
C ARG A 50 -9.51 7.11 11.74
N SER A 51 -9.24 8.26 12.34
CA SER A 51 -9.61 8.53 13.74
C SER A 51 -11.13 8.50 13.99
N SER A 52 -11.95 8.87 13.01
CA SER A 52 -13.41 9.02 13.20
C SER A 52 -14.17 7.70 13.31
N ASP A 53 -13.71 6.64 12.63
CA ASP A 53 -14.41 5.35 12.57
C ASP A 53 -13.50 4.13 12.78
N GLN A 54 -12.22 4.36 13.08
CA GLN A 54 -11.23 3.33 13.41
C GLN A 54 -11.03 2.27 12.32
N LYS A 55 -11.48 2.53 11.08
CA LYS A 55 -11.05 1.72 9.93
C LYS A 55 -9.54 1.82 9.81
N ALA A 56 -8.90 0.71 9.49
CA ALA A 56 -7.46 0.62 9.42
C ALA A 56 -6.99 -0.33 8.33
N ILE A 57 -5.75 -0.17 7.91
CA ILE A 57 -5.04 -1.08 7.03
C ILE A 57 -3.56 -1.14 7.45
N ALA A 58 -2.98 -2.33 7.41
CA ALA A 58 -1.55 -2.55 7.58
C ALA A 58 -0.88 -2.68 6.22
N LEU A 59 0.29 -2.06 6.06
CA LEU A 59 1.09 -2.15 4.84
C LEU A 59 2.45 -2.75 5.15
N GLU A 60 2.88 -3.67 4.29
CA GLU A 60 4.25 -4.20 4.22
C GLU A 60 4.93 -3.57 3.00
N CYS A 61 6.08 -2.91 3.17
CA CYS A 61 6.74 -2.17 2.08
C CYS A 61 7.93 -2.95 1.54
N LYS A 62 7.89 -3.33 0.27
CA LYS A 62 9.02 -4.01 -0.40
C LYS A 62 9.50 -3.26 -1.64
N TYR A 63 10.78 -2.92 -1.65
CA TYR A 63 11.45 -2.32 -2.79
C TYR A 63 12.57 -3.23 -3.29
N GLN A 64 12.67 -3.40 -4.61
CA GLN A 64 13.71 -4.22 -5.22
C GLN A 64 14.22 -3.59 -6.52
N GLU A 65 15.41 -2.98 -6.47
CA GLU A 65 16.07 -2.40 -7.65
C GLU A 65 16.72 -3.49 -8.52
N VAL A 66 17.35 -4.46 -7.88
CA VAL A 66 18.11 -5.55 -8.51
C VAL A 66 17.60 -6.88 -7.94
N GLN A 67 17.61 -7.92 -8.76
CA GLN A 67 17.19 -9.25 -8.34
C GLN A 67 17.92 -9.72 -7.07
N GLY A 68 17.15 -10.23 -6.12
CA GLY A 68 17.69 -10.69 -4.84
C GLY A 68 16.72 -11.59 -4.06
N SER A 69 17.05 -11.82 -2.79
CA SER A 69 16.32 -12.76 -1.92
C SER A 69 14.96 -12.26 -1.42
N THR A 70 14.54 -11.06 -1.80
CA THR A 70 13.21 -10.55 -1.45
C THR A 70 12.13 -11.36 -2.15
N ASP A 71 12.37 -11.83 -3.39
CA ASP A 71 11.48 -12.74 -4.13
C ASP A 71 11.06 -13.97 -3.30
N GLU A 72 12.02 -14.59 -2.60
CA GLU A 72 11.78 -15.79 -1.79
C GLU A 72 10.85 -15.55 -0.60
N LYS A 73 10.70 -14.29 -0.17
CA LYS A 73 9.94 -13.90 1.02
C LYS A 73 8.52 -13.45 0.71
N ILE A 74 8.20 -13.18 -0.56
CA ILE A 74 6.88 -12.65 -0.95
C ILE A 74 5.72 -13.57 -0.59
N PRO A 75 5.76 -14.88 -0.85
CA PRO A 75 4.65 -15.76 -0.49
C PRO A 75 4.34 -15.70 1.01
N TYR A 76 5.38 -15.75 1.84
CA TYR A 76 5.26 -15.64 3.29
C TYR A 76 4.69 -14.29 3.73
N ALA A 77 5.15 -13.19 3.12
CA ALA A 77 4.66 -11.85 3.44
C ALA A 77 3.17 -11.69 3.10
N LEU A 78 2.71 -12.26 1.98
CA LEU A 78 1.30 -12.25 1.59
C LEU A 78 0.43 -13.08 2.53
N GLU A 79 0.88 -14.29 2.91
CA GLU A 79 0.19 -15.11 3.91
C GLU A 79 0.12 -14.42 5.28
N ASP A 80 1.20 -13.72 5.67
CA ASP A 80 1.24 -13.00 6.93
C ASP A 80 0.26 -11.81 6.98
N LEU A 81 0.10 -11.12 5.85
CA LEU A 81 -0.88 -10.05 5.68
C LEU A 81 -2.31 -10.57 5.67
N ASP A 82 -2.60 -11.71 5.04
CA ASP A 82 -3.94 -12.32 5.02
C ASP A 82 -4.37 -12.79 6.42
N ALA A 83 -3.41 -13.14 7.28
CA ALA A 83 -3.64 -13.54 8.67
C ALA A 83 -3.89 -12.37 9.65
N LEU A 84 -3.95 -11.12 9.18
CA LEU A 84 -4.27 -9.96 10.02
C LEU A 84 -5.77 -9.87 10.34
N TRP A 85 -6.08 -9.29 11.51
CA TRP A 85 -7.46 -8.96 11.91
C TRP A 85 -8.03 -7.72 11.21
N ILE A 86 -7.19 -7.04 10.45
CA ILE A 86 -7.51 -5.88 9.63
C ILE A 86 -7.01 -6.15 8.21
N PRO A 87 -7.49 -5.41 7.19
CA PRO A 87 -6.91 -5.49 5.86
C PRO A 87 -5.38 -5.32 5.89
N GLY A 88 -4.70 -6.13 5.08
CA GLY A 88 -3.27 -6.06 4.83
C GLY A 88 -2.98 -5.81 3.35
N CYS A 89 -1.94 -5.05 3.04
CA CYS A 89 -1.48 -4.83 1.66
C CYS A 89 0.05 -4.78 1.56
N LEU A 90 0.61 -5.56 0.66
CA LEU A 90 2.02 -5.51 0.28
C LEU A 90 2.18 -4.42 -0.78
N VAL A 91 2.84 -3.34 -0.41
CA VAL A 91 3.11 -2.22 -1.31
C VAL A 91 4.49 -2.40 -1.91
N TYR A 92 4.58 -2.50 -3.24
CA TYR A 92 5.83 -2.83 -3.92
C TYR A 92 6.21 -1.89 -5.06
N ALA A 93 7.53 -1.78 -5.30
CA ALA A 93 8.11 -1.02 -6.40
C ALA A 93 9.52 -1.51 -6.74
N GLY A 94 10.13 -0.90 -7.75
CA GLY A 94 11.43 -1.28 -8.30
C GLY A 94 11.32 -2.25 -9.48
N GLU A 95 12.42 -2.43 -10.20
CA GLU A 95 12.49 -3.19 -11.46
C GLU A 95 13.15 -4.57 -11.31
N GLY A 96 13.73 -4.86 -10.14
CA GLY A 96 14.54 -6.04 -9.89
C GLY A 96 13.76 -7.32 -9.60
N TRP A 97 12.43 -7.32 -9.68
CA TRP A 97 11.59 -8.47 -9.37
C TRP A 97 11.69 -9.56 -10.43
N SER A 98 11.72 -10.85 -10.05
CA SER A 98 11.52 -11.90 -11.06
C SER A 98 10.11 -11.87 -11.62
N ARG A 99 9.97 -12.30 -12.88
CA ARG A 99 8.68 -12.36 -13.57
C ARG A 99 7.63 -13.21 -12.84
N GLY A 100 8.04 -14.32 -12.21
CA GLY A 100 7.13 -15.18 -11.47
C GLY A 100 6.53 -14.49 -10.24
N ILE A 101 7.34 -13.71 -9.53
CA ILE A 101 6.89 -12.91 -8.40
C ILE A 101 6.05 -11.73 -8.85
N LEU A 102 6.41 -11.04 -9.95
CA LEU A 102 5.58 -9.97 -10.51
C LEU A 102 4.18 -10.47 -10.86
N HIS A 103 4.04 -11.60 -11.56
CA HIS A 103 2.72 -12.16 -11.84
C HIS A 103 1.92 -12.47 -10.56
N THR A 104 2.60 -12.97 -9.52
CA THR A 104 1.97 -13.23 -8.21
C THR A 104 1.47 -11.93 -7.57
N LEU A 105 2.29 -10.89 -7.55
CA LEU A 105 1.95 -9.60 -6.97
C LEU A 105 0.83 -8.91 -7.76
N GLU A 106 0.94 -8.84 -9.09
CA GLU A 106 -0.05 -8.22 -9.98
C GLU A 106 -1.42 -8.90 -9.94
N ALA A 107 -1.47 -10.21 -9.65
CA ALA A 107 -2.71 -10.97 -9.51
C ALA A 107 -3.28 -10.95 -8.07
N SER A 108 -2.52 -10.47 -7.09
CA SER A 108 -2.90 -10.56 -5.67
C SER A 108 -3.83 -9.42 -5.26
N LYS A 109 -4.94 -9.76 -4.59
CA LYS A 109 -5.80 -8.77 -3.91
C LYS A 109 -5.11 -8.06 -2.72
N LEU A 110 -3.98 -8.60 -2.27
CA LEU A 110 -3.23 -8.13 -1.11
C LEU A 110 -1.96 -7.39 -1.53
N ALA A 111 -1.80 -7.03 -2.80
CA ALA A 111 -0.64 -6.28 -3.27
C ALA A 111 -1.06 -5.07 -4.10
N ALA A 112 -0.23 -4.04 -4.05
CA ALA A 112 -0.40 -2.83 -4.86
C ALA A 112 0.97 -2.29 -5.26
N ARG A 113 1.17 -2.04 -6.55
CA ARG A 113 2.32 -1.29 -7.03
C ARG A 113 2.16 0.18 -6.65
N CYS A 114 3.19 0.77 -6.04
CA CYS A 114 3.18 2.20 -5.72
C CYS A 114 4.58 2.78 -5.75
N MET A 115 4.83 3.74 -6.63
CA MET A 115 6.07 4.51 -6.62
C MET A 115 5.76 6.00 -6.70
N PRO A 116 5.59 6.69 -5.56
CA PRO A 116 5.43 8.13 -5.55
C PRO A 116 6.71 8.79 -6.10
N PHE A 117 6.58 9.63 -7.13
CA PHE A 117 7.70 10.35 -7.73
C PHE A 117 7.47 11.86 -7.69
N GLY A 118 8.58 12.62 -7.76
CA GLY A 118 8.59 14.08 -7.76
C GLY A 118 8.53 14.71 -6.37
N GLU A 119 8.90 15.99 -6.30
CA GLU A 119 9.01 16.75 -5.04
C GLU A 119 7.64 16.98 -4.36
N ALA A 120 6.55 16.96 -5.13
CA ALA A 120 5.22 17.22 -4.64
C ALA A 120 4.52 15.99 -4.05
N VAL A 121 4.99 14.76 -4.34
CA VAL A 121 4.44 13.48 -3.84
C VAL A 121 2.89 13.48 -3.89
N MET A 122 2.33 13.40 -5.11
CA MET A 122 0.89 13.50 -5.36
C MET A 122 0.34 12.28 -6.11
N HIS A 123 -0.99 12.17 -6.18
CA HIS A 123 -1.68 11.16 -6.98
C HIS A 123 -1.15 11.12 -8.42
N SER A 124 -0.86 9.92 -8.91
CA SER A 124 -0.31 9.67 -10.23
C SER A 124 -0.71 8.26 -10.73
N PRO A 125 -0.52 7.96 -12.02
CA PRO A 125 -0.67 6.59 -12.51
C PRO A 125 0.13 5.55 -11.70
N GLU A 126 1.30 5.93 -11.20
CA GLU A 126 2.26 5.12 -10.46
C GLU A 126 1.86 4.89 -9.00
N THR A 127 0.88 5.63 -8.47
CA THR A 127 0.31 5.45 -7.11
C THR A 127 -1.09 4.85 -7.13
N ARG A 128 -1.67 4.69 -8.32
CA ARG A 128 -3.09 4.40 -8.52
C ARG A 128 -3.58 3.13 -7.82
N GLU A 129 -2.76 2.08 -7.76
CA GLU A 129 -3.16 0.83 -7.11
C GLU A 129 -3.29 1.00 -5.60
N LEU A 130 -2.31 1.67 -4.96
CA LEU A 130 -2.42 1.99 -3.53
C LEU A 130 -3.58 2.94 -3.26
N ASP A 131 -3.80 3.93 -4.13
CA ASP A 131 -4.91 4.87 -3.99
C ASP A 131 -6.26 4.15 -4.04
N HIS A 132 -6.39 3.15 -4.91
CA HIS A 132 -7.57 2.28 -4.97
C HIS A 132 -7.76 1.50 -3.66
N VAL A 133 -6.71 0.88 -3.12
CA VAL A 133 -6.77 0.14 -1.85
C VAL A 133 -7.21 1.05 -0.69
N LEU A 134 -6.64 2.26 -0.60
CA LEU A 134 -6.99 3.25 0.42
C LEU A 134 -8.43 3.76 0.24
N ALA A 135 -8.84 4.07 -0.99
CA ALA A 135 -10.21 4.48 -1.29
C ALA A 135 -11.22 3.40 -0.91
N ALA A 136 -10.92 2.13 -1.22
CA ALA A 136 -11.78 1.00 -0.85
C ALA A 136 -11.87 0.80 0.67
N THR A 137 -10.75 0.91 1.37
CA THR A 137 -10.68 0.74 2.82
C THR A 137 -11.44 1.84 3.56
N PHE A 138 -11.21 3.09 3.18
CA PHE A 138 -11.72 4.26 3.90
C PHE A 138 -13.01 4.83 3.29
N GLY A 139 -13.47 4.32 2.15
CA GLY A 139 -14.63 4.87 1.43
C GLY A 139 -14.35 6.25 0.82
N LEU A 140 -13.13 6.49 0.35
CA LEU A 140 -12.68 7.77 -0.23
C LEU A 140 -12.73 7.74 -1.76
N TRP A 141 -13.81 7.20 -2.33
CA TRP A 141 -13.95 6.95 -3.77
C TRP A 141 -13.86 8.21 -4.63
N GLU A 142 -14.31 9.36 -4.14
CA GLU A 142 -14.24 10.64 -4.86
C GLU A 142 -12.79 11.10 -5.15
N LEU A 143 -11.78 10.55 -4.45
CA LEU A 143 -10.36 10.85 -4.72
C LEU A 143 -9.80 10.10 -5.92
N VAL A 144 -10.40 8.96 -6.27
CA VAL A 144 -9.89 8.05 -7.32
C VAL A 144 -10.84 7.92 -8.51
N LEU A 145 -12.12 8.21 -8.31
CA LEU A 145 -13.12 8.22 -9.38
C LEU A 145 -13.21 9.62 -9.99
N PRO A 146 -12.86 9.80 -11.27
CA PRO A 146 -12.95 11.09 -11.91
C PRO A 146 -14.43 11.49 -12.08
N SER A 147 -14.80 12.66 -11.57
CA SER A 147 -16.16 13.21 -11.69
C SER A 147 -16.61 13.34 -13.15
N SER A 148 -15.68 13.54 -14.09
CA SER A 148 -15.94 13.58 -15.54
C SER A 148 -16.43 12.25 -16.12
N ARG A 149 -16.27 11.14 -15.41
CA ARG A 149 -16.80 9.82 -15.80
C ARG A 149 -18.13 9.49 -15.11
N ARG A 150 -18.68 10.39 -14.29
CA ARG A 150 -19.98 10.19 -13.64
C ARG A 150 -21.06 10.10 -14.72
N PHE A 151 -21.76 8.97 -14.77
CA PHE A 151 -22.86 8.78 -15.70
C PHE A 151 -23.94 9.84 -15.51
N SER A 152 -24.41 10.43 -16.61
CA SER A 152 -25.55 11.35 -16.64
C SER A 152 -26.54 10.83 -17.69
N PRO A 153 -27.79 10.51 -17.31
CA PRO A 153 -28.79 10.10 -18.28
C PRO A 153 -29.11 11.27 -19.22
N PRO A 154 -29.49 11.01 -20.49
CA PRO A 154 -30.02 12.05 -21.37
C PRO A 154 -31.27 12.68 -20.72
N VAL A 155 -31.37 14.01 -20.81
CA VAL A 155 -32.57 14.73 -20.41
C VAL A 155 -33.71 14.35 -21.38
N PRO A 156 -34.93 14.05 -20.89
CA PRO A 156 -36.07 13.72 -21.74
C PRO A 156 -36.40 14.79 -22.78
#